data_AF-A0A915NMZ8-F1
#
_entry.id   AF-A0A915NMZ8-F1
#
_cell.length_a   1.000
_cell.length_b   1.000
_cell.length_c   1.000
_cell.angle_alpha   90.00
_cell.angle_beta   90.00
_cell.angle_gamma   90.00
#
_symmetry.space_group_name_H-M   'P 1'
#
loop_
_entity.id
_entity.type
_entity.pdbx_description
1 polymer ?
#
loop_
_entity_poly.entity_id
_entity_poly.type
_entity_poly.pdbx_seq_one_letter_code
_entity_poly.pdbx_strand_id
1 'polypeptide(L)'
;MIEPTESEDKAELDRYCDSLIAIKQEIEQIAKGQLHIDLYKNAPHTQAVLMAENWDRPYSREQAGWPKPWCLTPRKVWPSCGRIDDSFGDRNLVCMCPSVEEL
;
A
#
# COMPACT_ATOMS: atom_id res chain seq x y z
N MET A 1 9.50 12.51 7.54
CA MET A 1 10.89 12.53 8.03
C MET A 1 11.49 11.16 7.72
N ILE A 2 12.68 11.11 7.13
CA ILE A 2 13.33 9.86 6.69
C ILE A 2 14.70 9.79 7.37
N GLU A 3 14.97 8.69 8.07
CA GLU A 3 16.24 8.38 8.70
C GLU A 3 16.67 6.97 8.23
N PRO A 4 17.67 6.86 7.35
CA PRO A 4 18.09 5.56 6.81
C PRO A 4 18.90 4.72 7.79
N THR A 5 19.50 5.33 8.82
CA THR A 5 20.59 4.73 9.61
C THR A 5 21.83 4.36 8.77
N GLU A 6 22.93 4.06 9.44
CA GLU A 6 24.19 3.66 8.82
C GLU A 6 24.23 2.19 8.37
N SER A 7 23.26 1.38 8.81
CA SER A 7 23.25 -0.07 8.54
C SER A 7 22.72 -0.44 7.15
N GLU A 8 22.08 0.50 6.46
CA GLU A 8 21.47 0.26 5.15
C GLU A 8 22.48 0.43 4.02
N ASP A 9 22.54 -0.56 3.12
CA ASP A 9 23.41 -0.47 1.94
C ASP A 9 22.85 0.50 0.88
N LYS A 10 23.72 0.96 -0.02
CA LYS A 10 23.31 1.89 -1.08
C LYS A 10 22.15 1.34 -1.93
N ALA A 11 22.12 0.03 -2.18
CA ALA A 11 21.11 -0.56 -3.05
C ALA A 11 19.70 -0.53 -2.42
N GLU A 12 19.59 -0.68 -1.10
CA GLU A 12 18.33 -0.50 -0.36
C GLU A 12 17.90 0.97 -0.37
N LEU A 13 18.84 1.90 -0.15
CA LEU A 13 18.56 3.34 -0.22
C LEU A 13 18.09 3.76 -1.63
N ASP A 14 18.72 3.24 -2.67
CA ASP A 14 18.32 3.49 -4.06
C ASP A 14 16.91 2.95 -4.32
N ARG A 15 16.58 1.72 -3.86
CA ARG A 15 15.22 1.15 -3.99
C ARG A 15 14.16 2.02 -3.31
N TYR A 16 14.46 2.54 -2.12
CA TYR A 16 13.54 3.43 -1.40
C TYR A 16 13.37 4.76 -2.14
N CYS A 17 14.47 5.39 -2.56
CA CYS A 17 14.44 6.63 -3.35
C CYS A 17 13.67 6.46 -4.67
N ASP A 18 13.93 5.38 -5.42
CA ASP A 18 13.23 5.09 -6.68
C ASP A 18 11.74 4.82 -6.46
N SER A 19 11.37 4.25 -5.31
CA SER A 19 9.96 4.09 -4.90
C SER A 19 9.31 5.47 -4.69
N LEU A 20 9.97 6.39 -4.00
CA LEU A 20 9.48 7.76 -3.80
C LEU A 20 9.37 8.55 -5.11
N ILE A 21 10.34 8.41 -6.01
CA ILE A 21 10.32 9.04 -7.33
C ILE A 21 9.12 8.51 -8.14
N ALA A 22 8.85 7.21 -8.09
CA ALA A 22 7.70 6.61 -8.76
C ALA A 22 6.37 7.14 -8.22
N ILE A 23 6.24 7.21 -6.89
CA ILE A 23 5.07 7.80 -6.23
C ILE A 23 4.88 9.25 -6.69
N LYS A 24 5.97 10.02 -6.79
CA LYS A 24 5.91 11.40 -7.30
C LYS A 24 5.41 11.47 -8.75
N GLN A 25 5.90 10.60 -9.63
CA GLN A 25 5.46 10.52 -11.03
C GLN A 25 3.99 10.13 -11.15
N GLU A 26 3.51 9.21 -10.33
CA GLU A 26 2.10 8.82 -10.28
C GLU A 26 1.21 9.97 -9.78
N ILE A 27 1.65 10.72 -8.75
CA ILE A 27 0.96 11.94 -8.29
C ILE A 27 0.86 12.96 -9.43
N GLU A 28 1.91 13.14 -10.23
CA GLU A 28 1.88 14.04 -11.38
C GLU A 28 0.94 13.56 -12.49
N GLN A 29 0.89 12.26 -12.75
CA GLN A 29 -0.07 11.66 -13.70
C GLN A 29 -1.50 11.85 -13.22
N ILE A 30 -1.77 11.71 -11.92
CA ILE A 30 -3.09 11.99 -11.33
C ILE A 30 -3.45 13.46 -11.49
N ALA A 31 -2.53 14.38 -11.21
CA ALA A 31 -2.76 15.81 -11.40
C ALA A 31 -3.07 16.19 -12.86
N LYS A 32 -2.56 15.40 -13.82
CA LYS A 32 -2.84 15.53 -15.26
C LYS A 32 -4.07 14.74 -15.74
N GLY A 33 -4.76 14.02 -14.85
CA GLY A 33 -5.91 13.17 -15.20
C GLY A 33 -5.56 11.90 -15.98
N GLN A 34 -4.28 11.50 -16.01
CA GLN A 34 -3.78 10.33 -16.74
C GLN A 34 -3.88 9.04 -15.92
N LEU A 35 -3.88 9.16 -14.59
CA LEU A 35 -4.04 8.06 -13.65
C LEU A 35 -5.15 8.40 -12.67
N HIS A 36 -5.97 7.42 -12.30
CA HIS A 36 -7.07 7.66 -11.38
C HIS A 36 -6.57 7.72 -9.92
N ILE A 37 -7.04 8.71 -9.15
CA ILE A 37 -6.65 8.92 -7.74
C ILE A 37 -6.94 7.71 -6.84
N ASP A 38 -7.86 6.84 -7.26
CA ASP A 38 -8.26 5.65 -6.52
C ASP A 38 -7.11 4.67 -6.29
N LEU A 39 -6.05 4.70 -7.11
CA LEU A 39 -4.84 3.91 -6.85
C LEU A 39 -4.30 4.21 -5.44
N TYR A 40 -4.28 5.49 -5.07
CA TYR A 40 -3.83 5.96 -3.77
C TYR A 40 -4.90 5.85 -2.70
N LYS A 41 -6.16 6.16 -3.00
CA LYS A 41 -7.23 6.09 -1.99
C LYS A 41 -7.46 4.67 -1.47
N ASN A 42 -7.20 3.68 -2.33
CA ASN A 42 -7.39 2.27 -1.99
C ASN A 42 -6.12 1.57 -1.49
N ALA A 43 -4.98 2.27 -1.41
CA ALA A 43 -3.80 1.73 -0.76
C ALA A 43 -3.99 1.67 0.77
N PRO A 44 -3.45 0.66 1.47
CA PRO A 44 -2.68 -0.46 0.94
C PRO A 44 -3.57 -1.57 0.32
N HIS A 45 -3.04 -2.26 -0.71
CA HIS A 45 -3.73 -3.37 -1.36
C HIS A 45 -3.32 -4.71 -0.72
N THR A 46 -4.25 -5.36 -0.03
CA THR A 46 -4.02 -6.68 0.59
C THR A 46 -3.97 -7.78 -0.46
N GLN A 47 -3.39 -8.93 -0.08
CA GLN A 47 -3.39 -10.12 -0.93
C GLN A 47 -4.82 -10.53 -1.33
N ALA A 48 -5.76 -10.51 -0.38
CA ALA A 48 -7.16 -10.86 -0.64
C ALA A 48 -7.82 -9.92 -1.66
N VAL A 49 -7.55 -8.61 -1.60
CA VAL A 49 -8.06 -7.64 -2.58
C VAL A 49 -7.52 -7.90 -3.98
N LEU A 50 -6.24 -8.23 -4.10
CA LEU A 50 -5.61 -8.50 -5.40
C LEU A 50 -6.04 -9.86 -5.99
N MET A 51 -6.34 -10.84 -5.15
CA MET A 51 -6.78 -12.18 -5.54
C MET A 51 -8.29 -12.28 -5.75
N ALA A 52 -9.06 -11.25 -5.42
CA ALA A 52 -10.50 -11.22 -5.66
C ALA A 52 -10.80 -11.49 -7.14
N GLU A 53 -11.80 -12.33 -7.43
CA GLU A 53 -12.17 -12.71 -8.80
C GLU A 53 -12.47 -11.48 -9.66
N ASN A 54 -13.35 -10.61 -9.15
CA ASN A 54 -13.74 -9.36 -9.76
C ASN A 54 -12.73 -8.25 -9.47
N TRP A 55 -12.43 -7.45 -10.48
CA TRP A 55 -11.58 -6.26 -10.37
C TRP A 55 -12.27 -5.06 -11.02
N ASP A 56 -12.84 -4.21 -10.18
CA ASP A 56 -13.69 -3.07 -10.55
C ASP A 56 -12.96 -1.73 -10.44
N ARG A 57 -11.63 -1.74 -10.53
CA ARG A 57 -10.78 -0.59 -10.27
C ARG A 57 -10.22 0.01 -11.57
N PRO A 58 -10.07 1.34 -11.67
CA PRO A 58 -9.62 2.04 -12.88
C PRO A 58 -8.09 1.98 -13.09
N TYR A 59 -7.43 0.97 -12.53
CA TYR A 59 -5.99 0.71 -12.61
C TYR A 59 -5.76 -0.81 -12.49
N SER A 60 -4.64 -1.33 -12.93
CA SER A 60 -4.40 -2.78 -12.97
C SER A 60 -4.01 -3.34 -11.59
N ARG A 61 -4.19 -4.66 -11.41
CA ARG A 61 -3.64 -5.39 -10.25
C ARG A 61 -2.13 -5.28 -10.17
N GLU A 62 -1.45 -5.22 -11.30
CA GLU A 62 0.00 -5.06 -11.38
C GLU A 62 0.45 -3.71 -10.80
N GLN A 63 -0.22 -2.62 -11.20
CA GLN A 63 0.03 -1.29 -10.64
C GLN A 63 -0.17 -1.25 -9.12
N ALA A 64 -1.14 -2.02 -8.60
CA ALA A 64 -1.45 -2.07 -7.18
C ALA A 64 -0.50 -2.98 -6.37
N GLY A 65 -0.23 -4.19 -6.85
CA GLY A 65 0.55 -5.21 -6.12
C GLY A 65 2.05 -5.17 -6.38
N TRP A 66 2.45 -4.81 -7.60
CA TRP A 66 3.82 -4.94 -8.11
C TRP A 66 4.28 -3.70 -8.90
N PRO A 67 4.25 -2.49 -8.32
CA PRO A 67 4.57 -1.26 -9.05
C PRO A 67 6.02 -1.17 -9.53
N LYS A 68 6.94 -1.99 -8.98
CA LYS A 68 8.37 -2.00 -9.32
C LYS A 68 8.95 -3.41 -9.39
N PRO A 69 10.05 -3.62 -10.14
CA PRO A 69 10.65 -4.95 -10.30
C PRO A 69 11.04 -5.64 -8.99
N TRP A 70 11.51 -4.90 -7.98
CA TRP A 70 11.86 -5.49 -6.67
C TRP A 70 10.63 -5.95 -5.86
N CYS A 71 9.40 -5.57 -6.25
CA CYS A 71 8.19 -6.14 -5.68
C CYS A 71 7.90 -7.56 -6.22
N LEU A 72 8.44 -7.93 -7.39
CA LEU A 72 8.25 -9.23 -8.05
C LEU A 72 9.26 -10.25 -7.52
N THR A 73 9.32 -10.41 -6.20
CA THR A 73 10.21 -11.37 -5.53
C THR A 73 9.41 -12.31 -4.63
N PRO A 74 9.94 -13.51 -4.31
CA PRO A 74 9.36 -14.38 -3.29
C PRO A 74 9.27 -13.73 -1.89
N ARG A 75 9.91 -12.56 -1.70
CA ARG A 75 9.95 -11.81 -0.43
C ARG A 75 8.95 -10.65 -0.42
N LYS A 76 7.94 -10.65 -1.30
CA LYS A 76 6.88 -9.65 -1.27
C LYS A 76 6.22 -9.64 0.10
N VAL A 77 6.27 -8.49 0.76
CA VAL A 77 5.54 -8.25 2.02
C VAL A 77 4.12 -7.80 1.67
N TRP A 78 3.14 -8.51 2.22
CA TRP A 78 1.73 -8.21 2.03
C TRP A 78 1.19 -7.38 3.19
N PRO A 79 0.46 -6.27 2.92
CA PRO A 79 -0.37 -5.63 3.93
C PRO A 79 -1.42 -6.62 4.45
N SER A 80 -1.47 -6.82 5.76
CA SER A 80 -2.38 -7.78 6.41
C SER A 80 -3.82 -7.28 6.47
N CYS A 81 -4.03 -5.97 6.42
CA CYS A 81 -5.33 -5.32 6.39
C CYS A 81 -5.34 -4.13 5.42
N GLY A 82 -6.53 -3.65 5.10
CA GLY A 82 -6.71 -2.43 4.33
C GLY A 82 -6.36 -1.18 5.15
N ARG A 83 -6.69 0.00 4.61
CA ARG A 83 -6.53 1.25 5.34
C ARG A 83 -7.39 1.23 6.61
N ILE A 84 -6.79 1.55 7.75
CA ILE A 84 -7.46 1.63 9.05
C ILE A 84 -8.47 2.78 9.06
N ASP A 85 -9.61 2.57 9.75
CA ASP A 85 -10.55 3.63 10.09
C ASP A 85 -10.24 4.16 11.49
N ASP A 86 -9.44 5.23 11.54
CA ASP A 86 -9.04 5.86 12.79
C ASP A 86 -10.26 6.39 13.57
N SER A 87 -11.23 6.98 12.85
CA SER A 87 -12.38 7.66 13.46
C SER A 87 -13.37 6.70 14.12
N PHE A 88 -13.49 5.49 13.57
CA PHE A 88 -14.32 4.45 14.16
C PHE A 88 -13.72 3.95 15.49
N GLY A 89 -12.41 3.74 15.53
CA GLY A 89 -11.69 3.30 16.73
C GLY A 89 -11.85 4.28 17.89
N ASP A 90 -11.69 5.58 17.62
CA ASP A 90 -11.84 6.63 18.64
C ASP A 90 -13.27 6.71 19.20
N ARG A 91 -14.29 6.46 18.36
CA ARG A 91 -15.71 6.51 18.75
C ARG A 91 -16.18 5.23 19.43
N ASN A 92 -15.49 4.11 19.22
CA ASN A 92 -15.84 2.79 19.72
C ASN A 92 -14.63 2.16 20.42
N LEU A 93 -14.22 2.77 21.53
CA LEU A 93 -12.99 2.40 22.23
C LEU A 93 -13.08 0.98 22.82
N VAL A 94 -12.37 0.05 22.20
CA VAL A 94 -12.21 -1.34 22.67
C VAL A 94 -10.72 -1.60 22.88
N CYS A 95 -10.31 -1.76 24.14
CA CYS A 95 -8.91 -1.97 24.52
C CYS A 95 -8.66 -3.36 25.15
N MET A 96 -9.59 -4.29 24.94
CA MET A 96 -9.48 -5.69 25.35
C MET A 96 -9.71 -6.56 24.12
N CYS A 97 -9.20 -7.79 24.12
CA CYS A 97 -9.51 -8.72 23.04
C CYS A 97 -11.03 -8.96 23.00
N PRO A 98 -11.68 -8.86 21.82
CA PRO A 98 -13.05 -9.32 21.67
C PRO A 98 -13.12 -10.82 21.94
N SER A 99 -14.29 -11.32 22.34
CA SER A 99 -14.48 -12.75 22.49
C SER A 99 -14.42 -13.46 21.13
N VAL A 100 -14.17 -14.76 21.11
CA VAL A 100 -14.13 -15.52 19.83
C VAL A 100 -15.51 -15.51 19.18
N GLU A 101 -16.58 -15.42 19.97
CA GLU A 101 -17.96 -15.33 19.49
C GLU A 101 -18.30 -13.97 18.87
N GLU A 102 -17.52 -12.92 19.17
CA GLU A 102 -17.70 -11.56 18.65
C GLU A 102 -16.89 -11.29 17.36
N LEU A 103 -16.00 -12.22 16.96
CA LEU A 103 -15.17 -12.18 15.74
C LEU A 103 -15.89 -12.80 14.53
#